data_AF-A0A553I8F9-F1
#
_entry.id   AF-A0A553I8F9-F1
#
_cell.length_a   1.000
_cell.length_b   1.000
_cell.length_c   1.000
_cell.angle_alpha   90.00
_cell.angle_beta   90.00
_cell.angle_gamma   90.00
#
_symmetry.space_group_name_H-M   'P 1'
#
loop_
_entity.id
_entity.type
_entity.pdbx_description
1 polymer ?
#
loop_
_entity_poly.entity_id
_entity_poly.type
_entity_poly.pdbx_seq_one_letter_code
_entity_poly.pdbx_strand_id
1 'polypeptide(L)'
;MSYSRSAESASDPFARYKTNLTLGFRVEYNENSTFRGCSGSMIPRNPERGLDDGAFRDHFNWNCRRGGPFISFFGEWGRALRWRGTLIKLQKQNIVVIAVWLDGLEVFDASNVARYLDGPDNPRLSWHENEYLLHGGIYAEQYRILAKFRGDGDLEPVKLSVKDSQFVTSLPGDFVHSLGGLPVNPIITETQDITEAIKREVFAFTGDKSGFKLECLLLSMGGGLIRAKTILYSYYDGLSADLEMIN
;
A
#
# COMPACT_ATOMS: atom_id res chain seq x y z
N MET A 1 -30.19 -46.56 -0.51
CA MET A 1 -29.48 -45.68 0.44
C MET A 1 -28.14 -45.30 -0.19
N SER A 2 -28.13 -44.23 -0.97
CA SER A 2 -26.93 -43.64 -1.56
C SER A 2 -26.35 -42.65 -0.58
N TYR A 3 -25.17 -42.95 -0.02
CA TYR A 3 -24.41 -42.00 0.77
C TYR A 3 -23.99 -40.82 -0.11
N SER A 4 -24.61 -39.67 0.10
CA SER A 4 -24.08 -38.40 -0.38
C SER A 4 -22.78 -38.12 0.37
N ARG A 5 -21.64 -38.19 -0.34
CA ARG A 5 -20.42 -37.56 0.14
C ARG A 5 -20.69 -36.07 0.26
N SER A 6 -20.84 -35.60 1.49
CA SER A 6 -20.68 -34.19 1.82
C SER A 6 -19.35 -33.74 1.21
N ALA A 7 -19.39 -32.72 0.35
CA ALA A 7 -18.21 -32.01 -0.07
C ALA A 7 -17.54 -31.45 1.18
N GLU A 8 -16.50 -32.12 1.66
CA GLU A 8 -15.53 -31.50 2.55
C GLU A 8 -15.03 -30.26 1.82
N SER A 9 -15.38 -29.10 2.38
CA SER A 9 -14.82 -27.80 2.02
C SER A 9 -13.31 -27.95 1.99
N ALA A 10 -12.74 -28.12 0.80
CA ALA A 10 -11.30 -28.10 0.61
C ALA A 10 -10.79 -26.79 1.23
N SER A 11 -10.00 -26.91 2.29
CA SER A 11 -9.37 -25.78 2.94
C SER A 11 -8.67 -24.93 1.88
N ASP A 12 -8.96 -23.62 1.85
CA ASP A 12 -8.29 -22.67 0.95
C ASP A 12 -6.76 -22.89 1.01
N PRO A 13 -6.15 -23.42 -0.07
CA PRO A 13 -4.75 -23.82 -0.05
C PRO A 13 -3.81 -22.63 0.11
N PHE A 14 -4.31 -21.41 -0.13
CA PHE A 14 -3.55 -20.18 0.00
C PHE A 14 -3.76 -19.45 1.33
N ALA A 15 -4.60 -19.98 2.22
CA ALA A 15 -4.88 -19.36 3.53
C ALA A 15 -3.59 -19.09 4.33
N ARG A 16 -2.58 -19.96 4.22
CA ARG A 16 -1.27 -19.81 4.89
C ARG A 16 -0.39 -18.69 4.33
N TYR A 17 -0.74 -18.13 3.17
CA TYR A 17 -0.01 -17.02 2.54
C TYR A 17 -0.74 -15.68 2.69
N LYS A 18 -1.93 -15.69 3.31
CA LYS A 18 -2.62 -14.46 3.67
C LYS A 18 -1.80 -13.69 4.70
N THR A 19 -1.79 -12.38 4.56
CA THR A 19 -1.08 -11.46 5.45
C THR A 19 -2.06 -10.50 6.11
N ASN A 20 -1.67 -9.98 7.27
CA ASN A 20 -2.38 -8.91 7.96
C ASN A 20 -1.73 -7.55 7.67
N LEU A 21 -1.38 -7.31 6.40
CA LEU A 21 -0.80 -6.04 5.98
C LEU A 21 -1.86 -4.94 6.12
N THR A 22 -1.57 -3.93 6.94
CA THR A 22 -2.55 -2.86 7.20
C THR A 22 -2.48 -1.77 6.15
N LEU A 23 -1.29 -1.49 5.64
CA LEU A 23 -1.05 -0.40 4.70
C LEU A 23 -0.20 -0.88 3.53
N GLY A 24 -0.60 -0.51 2.32
CA GLY A 24 0.17 -0.75 1.11
C GLY A 24 0.34 0.52 0.28
N PHE A 25 1.41 0.54 -0.51
CA PHE A 25 1.73 1.61 -1.43
C PHE A 25 1.63 1.10 -2.87
N ARG A 26 0.93 1.84 -3.72
CA ARG A 26 0.82 1.52 -5.14
C ARG A 26 1.32 2.70 -5.96
N VAL A 27 2.04 2.41 -7.02
CA VAL A 27 2.54 3.45 -7.93
C VAL A 27 1.83 3.28 -9.27
N GLU A 28 1.20 4.36 -9.72
CA GLU A 28 0.44 4.41 -10.96
C GLU A 28 0.97 5.51 -11.90
N TYR A 29 0.59 5.46 -13.16
CA TYR A 29 0.85 6.51 -14.16
C TYR A 29 -0.28 6.54 -15.20
N ASN A 30 -0.35 7.61 -16.01
CA ASN A 30 -1.50 8.02 -16.87
C ASN A 30 -2.10 6.95 -17.80
N GLU A 31 -1.46 5.80 -17.99
CA GLU A 31 -1.92 4.72 -18.89
C GLU A 31 -2.51 3.51 -18.15
N ASN A 32 -2.53 3.48 -16.81
CA ASN A 32 -2.97 2.28 -16.10
C ASN A 32 -4.50 2.19 -15.99
N SER A 33 -5.06 1.21 -16.69
CA SER A 33 -6.49 0.84 -16.67
C SER A 33 -7.08 0.60 -15.27
N THR A 34 -6.26 0.18 -14.31
CA THR A 34 -6.69 -0.16 -12.93
C THR A 34 -7.01 1.06 -12.06
N PHE A 35 -6.62 2.26 -12.50
CA PHE A 35 -6.92 3.54 -11.86
C PHE A 35 -7.51 4.52 -12.89
N ARG A 36 -8.53 4.11 -13.64
CA ARG A 36 -9.23 4.99 -14.58
C ARG A 36 -10.22 5.91 -13.86
N GLY A 37 -9.93 7.21 -13.89
CA GLY A 37 -10.87 8.33 -13.92
C GLY A 37 -11.81 8.48 -12.72
N CYS A 38 -11.65 9.57 -11.96
CA CYS A 38 -12.62 10.23 -11.05
C CYS A 38 -13.42 9.40 -10.01
N SER A 39 -13.45 8.07 -10.08
CA SER A 39 -14.26 7.22 -9.21
C SER A 39 -13.57 6.95 -7.90
N GLY A 40 -12.23 6.87 -7.87
CA GLY A 40 -11.48 6.50 -6.65
C GLY A 40 -11.44 5.00 -6.37
N SER A 41 -11.93 4.17 -7.29
CA SER A 41 -11.84 2.70 -7.18
C SER A 41 -10.53 2.17 -7.79
N MET A 42 -10.04 1.06 -7.25
CA MET A 42 -8.95 0.26 -7.81
C MET A 42 -9.48 -1.14 -8.09
N ILE A 43 -9.64 -1.50 -9.36
CA ILE A 43 -10.26 -2.77 -9.77
C ILE A 43 -9.23 -3.59 -10.55
N PRO A 44 -9.05 -4.89 -10.24
CA PRO A 44 -8.14 -5.75 -10.98
C PRO A 44 -8.68 -5.99 -12.38
N ARG A 45 -7.84 -6.50 -13.29
CA ARG A 45 -8.25 -6.70 -14.69
C ARG A 45 -9.32 -7.78 -14.87
N ASN A 46 -9.41 -8.71 -13.94
CA ASN A 46 -10.40 -9.78 -13.95
C ASN A 46 -10.83 -10.14 -12.51
N PRO A 47 -11.67 -9.32 -11.87
CA PRO A 47 -12.07 -9.48 -10.46
C PRO A 47 -12.83 -10.77 -10.19
N GLU A 48 -13.52 -11.31 -11.20
CA GLU A 48 -14.33 -12.54 -11.09
C GLU A 48 -13.50 -13.82 -11.22
N ARG A 49 -12.20 -13.71 -11.50
CA ARG A 49 -11.32 -14.89 -11.62
C ARG A 49 -11.06 -15.48 -10.25
N GLY A 50 -11.36 -16.77 -10.10
CA GLY A 50 -11.10 -17.52 -8.87
C GLY A 50 -9.62 -17.59 -8.51
N LEU A 51 -9.38 -17.82 -7.21
CA LEU A 51 -8.04 -18.05 -6.66
C LEU A 51 -7.58 -19.48 -6.96
N ASP A 52 -6.63 -19.61 -7.87
CA ASP A 52 -5.94 -20.86 -8.19
C ASP A 52 -4.46 -20.61 -8.50
N ASP A 53 -3.66 -21.68 -8.55
CA ASP A 53 -2.23 -21.61 -8.91
C ASP A 53 -2.01 -20.86 -10.23
N GLY A 54 -2.92 -21.04 -11.19
CA GLY A 54 -2.86 -20.38 -12.49
C GLY A 54 -3.00 -18.87 -12.40
N ALA A 55 -3.87 -18.36 -11.51
CA ALA A 55 -4.08 -16.94 -11.28
C ALA A 55 -2.80 -16.26 -10.77
N PHE A 56 -2.12 -16.88 -9.81
CA PHE A 56 -0.85 -16.39 -9.29
C PHE A 56 0.26 -16.48 -10.34
N ARG A 57 0.39 -17.62 -11.04
CA ARG A 57 1.40 -17.78 -12.10
C ARG A 57 1.22 -16.78 -13.24
N ASP A 58 -0.02 -16.51 -13.65
CA ASP A 58 -0.30 -15.51 -14.69
C ASP A 58 0.08 -14.09 -14.22
N HIS A 59 -0.18 -13.77 -12.95
CA HIS A 59 0.23 -12.50 -12.34
C HIS A 59 1.77 -12.37 -12.32
N PHE A 60 2.49 -13.37 -11.80
CA PHE A 60 3.96 -13.32 -11.67
C PHE A 60 4.69 -13.33 -13.01
N ASN A 61 4.12 -13.97 -14.03
CA ASN A 61 4.69 -13.95 -15.38
C ASN A 61 4.31 -12.70 -16.18
N TRP A 62 3.54 -11.77 -15.60
CA TRP A 62 2.90 -10.66 -16.31
C TRP A 62 2.19 -11.14 -17.59
N ASN A 63 1.63 -12.36 -17.58
CA ASN A 63 0.93 -12.95 -18.70
C ASN A 63 -0.51 -12.39 -18.72
N CYS A 64 -0.63 -11.15 -19.16
CA CYS A 64 -1.83 -10.33 -18.99
C CYS A 64 -2.99 -10.70 -19.92
N ARG A 65 -2.87 -11.76 -20.76
CA ARG A 65 -3.85 -12.07 -21.81
C ARG A 65 -5.26 -12.33 -21.29
N ARG A 66 -5.41 -12.82 -20.05
CA ARG A 66 -6.73 -13.08 -19.42
C ARG A 66 -7.07 -12.14 -18.26
N GLY A 67 -6.17 -11.20 -17.94
CA GLY A 67 -6.21 -10.49 -16.67
C GLY A 67 -6.01 -11.42 -15.46
N GLY A 68 -5.80 -10.81 -14.30
CA GLY A 68 -5.75 -11.50 -13.01
C GLY A 68 -6.69 -10.84 -12.01
N PRO A 69 -7.04 -11.54 -10.91
CA PRO A 69 -7.92 -11.01 -9.87
C PRO A 69 -7.15 -10.19 -8.83
N PHE A 70 -5.88 -9.87 -9.10
CA PHE A 70 -4.99 -9.24 -8.14
C PHE A 70 -4.68 -7.79 -8.46
N ILE A 71 -4.53 -7.00 -7.39
CA ILE A 71 -3.91 -5.68 -7.40
C ILE A 71 -2.63 -5.77 -6.57
N SER A 72 -1.51 -5.39 -7.17
CA SER A 72 -0.20 -5.42 -6.53
C SER A 72 0.07 -4.15 -5.71
N PHE A 73 0.58 -4.32 -4.50
CA PHE A 73 1.01 -3.27 -3.58
C PHE A 73 2.43 -3.54 -3.09
N PHE A 74 3.16 -2.48 -2.81
CA PHE A 74 4.41 -2.54 -2.05
C PHE A 74 4.10 -2.35 -0.56
N GLY A 75 4.65 -3.21 0.30
CA GLY A 75 4.50 -3.03 1.76
C GLY A 75 5.40 -1.93 2.34
N GLU A 76 6.39 -1.47 1.56
CA GLU A 76 7.38 -0.49 2.01
C GLU A 76 7.36 0.77 1.13
N TRP A 77 7.37 1.92 1.79
CA TRP A 77 7.45 3.22 1.11
C TRP A 77 8.71 3.33 0.23
N GLY A 78 9.87 2.96 0.76
CA GLY A 78 11.13 3.01 0.02
C GLY A 78 11.11 2.14 -1.25
N ARG A 79 10.43 0.99 -1.23
CA ARG A 79 10.26 0.14 -2.41
C ARG A 79 9.34 0.79 -3.45
N ALA A 80 8.25 1.42 -3.01
CA ALA A 80 7.37 2.20 -3.90
C ALA A 80 8.13 3.36 -4.56
N LEU A 81 8.98 4.09 -3.81
CA LEU A 81 9.82 5.15 -4.36
C LEU A 81 10.87 4.64 -5.36
N ARG A 82 11.47 3.47 -5.11
CA ARG A 82 12.37 2.83 -6.10
C ARG A 82 11.64 2.50 -7.39
N TRP A 83 10.44 1.93 -7.29
CA TRP A 83 9.63 1.60 -8.46
C TRP A 83 9.17 2.85 -9.22
N ARG A 84 8.77 3.91 -8.50
CA ARG A 84 8.56 5.24 -9.08
C ARG A 84 9.78 5.72 -9.88
N GLY A 85 10.99 5.60 -9.33
CA GLY A 85 12.23 5.91 -10.03
C GLY A 85 12.43 5.09 -11.31
N THR A 86 12.05 3.81 -11.32
CA THR A 86 12.04 2.99 -12.54
C THR A 86 11.07 3.53 -13.59
N LEU A 87 9.85 3.93 -13.21
CA LEU A 87 8.88 4.50 -14.13
C LEU A 87 9.37 5.81 -14.77
N ILE A 88 10.08 6.66 -14.01
CA ILE A 88 10.69 7.90 -14.52
C ILE A 88 11.78 7.57 -15.54
N LYS A 89 12.65 6.59 -15.25
CA LYS A 89 13.68 6.13 -16.21
C LYS A 89 13.07 5.57 -17.49
N LEU A 90 11.88 4.99 -17.40
CA LEU A 90 11.07 4.53 -18.52
C LEU A 90 10.23 5.64 -19.18
N GLN A 91 10.49 6.91 -18.83
CA GLN A 91 9.83 8.10 -19.38
C GLN A 91 8.30 8.08 -19.22
N LYS A 92 7.79 7.41 -18.18
CA LYS A 92 6.38 7.49 -17.82
C LYS A 92 6.08 8.85 -17.18
N GLN A 93 4.87 9.34 -17.40
CA GLN A 93 4.42 10.67 -16.95
C GLN A 93 3.18 10.56 -16.06
N ASN A 94 2.92 11.60 -15.27
CA ASN A 94 1.80 11.69 -14.34
C ASN A 94 1.84 10.53 -13.35
N ILE A 95 3.04 10.25 -12.84
CA ILE A 95 3.27 9.20 -11.87
C ILE A 95 2.61 9.64 -10.56
N VAL A 96 1.95 8.72 -9.88
CA VAL A 96 1.37 8.97 -8.56
C VAL A 96 1.71 7.79 -7.65
N VAL A 97 2.18 8.09 -6.44
CA VAL A 97 2.28 7.10 -5.37
C VAL A 97 1.04 7.22 -4.49
N ILE A 98 0.35 6.13 -4.26
CA ILE A 98 -0.92 6.07 -3.55
C ILE A 98 -0.75 5.21 -2.31
N ALA A 99 -1.04 5.77 -1.14
CA ALA A 99 -1.11 5.01 0.10
C ALA A 99 -2.53 4.50 0.32
N VAL A 100 -2.65 3.23 0.71
CA VAL A 100 -3.94 2.52 0.78
C VAL A 100 -4.05 1.71 2.07
N TRP A 101 -5.20 1.81 2.71
CA TRP A 101 -5.62 1.03 3.87
C TRP A 101 -6.10 -0.36 3.45
N LEU A 102 -5.27 -1.37 3.71
CA LEU A 102 -5.49 -2.76 3.36
C LEU A 102 -6.03 -3.62 4.52
N ASP A 103 -6.13 -3.07 5.72
CA ASP A 103 -6.63 -3.81 6.88
C ASP A 103 -8.05 -4.37 6.63
N GLY A 104 -8.24 -5.62 7.06
CA GLY A 104 -9.46 -6.39 6.82
C GLY A 104 -9.71 -6.81 5.37
N LEU A 105 -8.74 -6.64 4.46
CA LEU A 105 -8.83 -7.16 3.09
C LEU A 105 -8.07 -8.48 2.93
N GLU A 106 -8.46 -9.26 1.91
CA GLU A 106 -7.78 -10.50 1.54
C GLU A 106 -6.50 -10.20 0.74
N VAL A 107 -5.37 -10.17 1.43
CA VAL A 107 -4.07 -9.83 0.87
C VAL A 107 -3.10 -11.00 1.04
N PHE A 108 -2.36 -11.32 -0.02
CA PHE A 108 -1.38 -12.42 -0.05
C PHE A 108 0.05 -11.88 -0.15
N ASP A 109 0.99 -12.54 0.52
CA ASP A 109 2.43 -12.27 0.37
C ASP A 109 2.93 -12.87 -0.94
N ALA A 110 3.31 -12.03 -1.90
CA ALA A 110 3.68 -12.46 -3.24
C ALA A 110 4.92 -13.35 -3.24
N SER A 111 5.94 -13.01 -2.44
CA SER A 111 7.19 -13.77 -2.33
C SER A 111 6.93 -15.19 -1.81
N ASN A 112 6.09 -15.33 -0.79
CA ASN A 112 5.76 -16.63 -0.21
C ASN A 112 4.96 -17.50 -1.19
N VAL A 113 4.01 -16.90 -1.92
CA VAL A 113 3.25 -17.65 -2.95
C VAL A 113 4.16 -18.03 -4.12
N ALA A 114 5.02 -17.13 -4.60
CA ALA A 114 5.97 -17.43 -5.67
C ALA A 114 6.93 -18.57 -5.27
N ARG A 115 7.43 -18.56 -4.03
CA ARG A 115 8.29 -19.63 -3.49
C ARG A 115 7.57 -20.98 -3.45
N TYR A 116 6.28 -20.97 -3.12
CA TYR A 116 5.47 -22.19 -3.12
C TYR A 116 5.27 -22.76 -4.53
N LEU A 117 4.96 -21.90 -5.49
CA LEU A 117 4.64 -22.31 -6.85
C LEU A 117 5.86 -22.71 -7.67
N ASP A 118 6.96 -21.96 -7.54
CA ASP A 118 8.14 -22.09 -8.41
C ASP A 118 9.41 -22.54 -7.66
N GLY A 119 9.32 -22.75 -6.35
CA GLY A 119 10.45 -23.15 -5.50
C GLY A 119 11.30 -21.97 -5.00
N PRO A 120 12.19 -22.22 -4.03
CA PRO A 120 13.08 -21.20 -3.45
C PRO A 120 14.18 -20.71 -4.40
N ASP A 121 14.47 -21.48 -5.45
CA ASP A 121 15.51 -21.13 -6.43
C ASP A 121 14.98 -20.33 -7.63
N ASN A 122 13.71 -19.90 -7.59
CA ASN A 122 13.14 -19.08 -8.65
C ASN A 122 13.92 -17.74 -8.73
N PRO A 123 14.60 -17.45 -9.87
CA PRO A 123 15.44 -16.26 -10.01
C PRO A 123 14.65 -14.94 -9.94
N ARG A 124 13.31 -14.99 -10.04
CA ARG A 124 12.42 -13.84 -9.97
C ARG A 124 11.87 -13.56 -8.58
N LEU A 125 12.22 -14.35 -7.55
CA LEU A 125 11.69 -14.12 -6.18
C LEU A 125 11.98 -12.71 -5.66
N SER A 126 13.14 -12.15 -5.99
CA SER A 126 13.51 -10.79 -5.60
C SER A 126 12.54 -9.72 -6.15
N TRP A 127 11.93 -9.97 -7.30
CA TRP A 127 10.93 -9.07 -7.89
C TRP A 127 9.65 -9.04 -7.07
N HIS A 128 9.38 -10.10 -6.32
CA HIS A 128 8.17 -10.27 -5.51
C HIS A 128 8.39 -10.00 -4.03
N GLU A 129 9.58 -9.56 -3.59
CA GLU A 129 9.93 -9.40 -2.16
C GLU A 129 8.91 -8.61 -1.34
N ASN A 130 8.98 -7.32 -1.03
CA ASN A 130 7.86 -6.64 -0.33
C ASN A 130 6.66 -6.34 -1.25
N GLU A 131 6.25 -7.30 -2.09
CA GLU A 131 5.03 -7.25 -2.92
C GLU A 131 3.88 -8.01 -2.25
N TYR A 132 2.69 -7.41 -2.29
CA TYR A 132 1.48 -7.95 -1.71
C TYR A 132 0.34 -7.89 -2.72
N LEU A 133 -0.39 -9.00 -2.85
CA LEU A 133 -1.46 -9.17 -3.82
C LEU A 133 -2.80 -9.07 -3.10
N LEU A 134 -3.49 -7.96 -3.30
CA LEU A 134 -4.89 -7.83 -2.92
C LEU A 134 -5.73 -8.63 -3.90
N HIS A 135 -6.51 -9.59 -3.40
CA HIS A 135 -7.54 -10.27 -4.19
C HIS A 135 -8.83 -9.45 -4.22
N GLY A 136 -9.42 -9.32 -5.40
CA GLY A 136 -10.56 -8.44 -5.63
C GLY A 136 -10.14 -6.99 -5.81
N GLY A 137 -11.01 -6.05 -5.46
CA GLY A 137 -10.82 -4.62 -5.69
C GLY A 137 -11.09 -3.76 -4.46
N ILE A 138 -10.70 -2.49 -4.57
CA ILE A 138 -11.06 -1.43 -3.64
C ILE A 138 -12.10 -0.55 -4.31
N TYR A 139 -13.27 -0.46 -3.72
CA TYR A 139 -14.31 0.45 -4.16
C TYR A 139 -14.18 1.80 -3.46
N ALA A 140 -14.59 2.86 -4.14
CA ALA A 140 -14.44 4.24 -3.67
C ALA A 140 -15.14 4.48 -2.33
N GLU A 141 -16.31 3.88 -2.16
CA GLU A 141 -17.17 3.99 -0.97
C GLU A 141 -16.55 3.32 0.26
N GLN A 142 -15.47 2.57 0.09
CA GLN A 142 -14.73 1.97 1.20
C GLN A 142 -13.74 2.96 1.84
N TYR A 143 -13.50 4.13 1.23
CA TYR A 143 -12.63 5.19 1.77
C TYR A 143 -11.25 4.67 2.22
N ARG A 144 -10.65 3.81 1.38
CA ARG A 144 -9.39 3.12 1.68
C ARG A 144 -8.15 3.83 1.15
N ILE A 145 -8.28 4.73 0.19
CA ILE A 145 -7.14 5.57 -0.21
C ILE A 145 -6.85 6.53 0.95
N LEU A 146 -5.61 6.56 1.42
CA LEU A 146 -5.19 7.44 2.50
C LEU A 146 -4.66 8.77 1.94
N ALA A 147 -3.76 8.70 0.97
CA ALA A 147 -3.13 9.89 0.40
C ALA A 147 -2.62 9.60 -1.02
N LYS A 148 -2.47 10.66 -1.81
CA LYS A 148 -1.88 10.61 -3.15
C LYS A 148 -0.70 11.58 -3.21
N PHE A 149 0.45 11.06 -3.61
CA PHE A 149 1.68 11.83 -3.77
C PHE A 149 1.97 11.94 -5.27
N ARG A 150 1.84 13.16 -5.82
CA ARG A 150 2.26 13.44 -7.21
C ARG A 150 3.72 13.10 -7.35
N GLY A 151 4.07 12.31 -8.36
CA GLY A 151 5.28 11.51 -8.38
C GLY A 151 6.20 11.80 -9.54
N ASP A 152 6.15 12.95 -10.22
CA ASP A 152 7.03 13.23 -11.36
C ASP A 152 8.35 13.91 -10.92
N GLY A 153 8.31 14.82 -9.94
CA GLY A 153 9.46 15.60 -9.45
C GLY A 153 10.43 14.86 -8.52
N ASP A 154 11.67 15.33 -8.41
CA ASP A 154 12.74 14.67 -7.64
C ASP A 154 12.38 14.37 -6.17
N LEU A 155 13.08 13.41 -5.56
CA LEU A 155 12.83 13.10 -4.14
C LEU A 155 13.44 14.18 -3.24
N GLU A 156 12.64 14.70 -2.33
CA GLU A 156 13.08 15.66 -1.32
C GLU A 156 13.07 15.02 0.07
N PRO A 157 14.15 15.19 0.85
CA PRO A 157 14.14 14.77 2.25
C PRO A 157 13.20 15.68 3.05
N VAL A 158 12.31 15.07 3.80
CA VAL A 158 11.32 15.76 4.63
C VAL A 158 11.35 15.21 6.05
N LYS A 159 11.09 16.09 7.01
CA LYS A 159 10.93 15.71 8.41
C LYS A 159 9.44 15.53 8.70
N LEU A 160 9.06 14.35 9.18
CA LEU A 160 7.70 14.04 9.58
C LEU A 160 7.64 13.89 11.10
N SER A 161 6.53 14.34 11.68
CA SER A 161 6.29 14.26 13.12
C SER A 161 5.13 13.31 13.39
N VAL A 162 5.30 12.40 14.35
CA VAL A 162 4.24 11.51 14.82
C VAL A 162 4.30 11.47 16.33
N LYS A 163 3.29 12.04 17.00
CA LYS A 163 3.30 12.21 18.47
C LYS A 163 4.61 12.87 18.91
N ASP A 164 5.36 12.23 19.80
CA ASP A 164 6.63 12.71 20.34
C ASP A 164 7.86 12.25 19.54
N SER A 165 7.66 11.63 18.38
CA SER A 165 8.72 11.12 17.52
C SER A 165 8.85 11.92 16.22
N GLN A 166 10.08 12.02 15.72
CA GLN A 166 10.38 12.63 14.44
C GLN A 166 11.31 11.73 13.64
N PHE A 167 11.06 11.62 12.34
CA PHE A 167 11.92 10.87 11.45
C PHE A 167 12.03 11.57 10.10
N VAL A 168 13.09 11.23 9.37
CA VAL A 168 13.34 11.74 8.04
C VAL A 168 12.92 10.69 7.03
N THR A 169 12.16 11.09 6.02
CA THR A 169 11.84 10.26 4.87
C THR A 169 11.98 11.07 3.59
N SER A 170 11.72 10.46 2.44
CA SER A 170 11.69 11.15 1.16
C SER A 170 10.27 11.25 0.62
N LEU A 171 9.90 12.40 0.08
CA LEU A 171 8.67 12.61 -0.66
C LEU A 171 8.97 13.05 -2.09
N PRO A 172 8.08 12.79 -3.06
CA PRO A 172 8.17 13.45 -4.35
C PRO A 172 8.06 15.00 -4.23
N GLY A 173 8.97 15.73 -4.87
CA GLY A 173 9.07 17.18 -4.80
C GLY A 173 7.82 17.90 -5.30
N ASP A 174 7.14 17.36 -6.32
CA ASP A 174 5.86 17.93 -6.80
C ASP A 174 4.80 17.97 -5.70
N PHE A 175 4.77 16.95 -4.84
CA PHE A 175 3.87 16.95 -3.69
C PHE A 175 4.29 18.07 -2.73
N VAL A 176 5.57 18.14 -2.35
CA VAL A 176 6.10 19.15 -1.41
C VAL A 176 5.84 20.57 -1.91
N HIS A 177 6.16 20.86 -3.17
CA HIS A 177 5.97 22.18 -3.78
C HIS A 177 4.50 22.55 -3.98
N SER A 178 3.62 21.58 -4.22
CA SER A 178 2.18 21.84 -4.35
C SER A 178 1.55 22.38 -3.05
N LEU A 179 2.20 22.17 -1.91
CA LEU A 179 1.76 22.68 -0.61
C LEU A 179 1.97 24.19 -0.48
N GLY A 180 2.98 24.76 -1.15
CA GLY A 180 3.40 26.16 -1.06
C GLY A 180 2.43 27.19 -1.67
N GLY A 181 1.29 26.75 -2.22
CA GLY A 181 0.23 27.60 -2.75
C GLY A 181 -0.84 28.03 -1.73
N LEU A 182 -0.73 27.61 -0.47
CA LEU A 182 -1.61 28.06 0.61
C LEU A 182 -1.08 29.37 1.21
N PRO A 183 -1.93 30.38 1.50
CA PRO A 183 -1.48 31.70 1.94
C PRO A 183 -0.66 31.57 3.24
N VAL A 184 0.63 31.87 3.12
CA VAL A 184 1.58 31.89 4.23
C VAL A 184 1.27 33.12 5.09
N ASN A 185 0.86 32.90 6.34
CA ASN A 185 0.78 33.97 7.32
C ASN A 185 2.23 34.26 7.76
N PRO A 186 2.78 35.47 7.54
CA PRO A 186 4.23 35.75 7.60
C PRO A 186 4.84 35.75 9.01
N ILE A 187 4.13 35.23 10.02
CA ILE A 187 4.60 35.13 11.41
C ILE A 187 5.13 33.72 11.72
N ILE A 188 4.93 32.74 10.84
CA ILE A 188 5.48 31.38 11.01
C ILE A 188 6.67 31.20 10.04
N THR A 189 7.84 31.64 10.47
CA THR A 189 9.12 31.18 9.93
C THR A 189 9.37 29.79 10.46
N GLU A 190 8.97 28.74 9.74
CA GLU A 190 9.46 27.35 9.85
C GLU A 190 8.58 26.49 8.93
N THR A 191 9.18 25.52 8.24
CA THR A 191 8.56 24.55 7.31
C THR A 191 7.05 24.41 7.48
N GLN A 192 6.26 24.75 6.44
CA GLN A 192 4.87 24.32 6.35
C GLN A 192 4.82 22.84 6.74
N ASP A 193 4.12 22.51 7.83
CA ASP A 193 4.22 21.18 8.43
C ASP A 193 3.67 20.16 7.43
N ILE A 194 4.59 19.47 6.74
CA ILE A 194 4.29 18.44 5.73
C ILE A 194 3.43 17.35 6.38
N THR A 195 3.59 17.11 7.67
CA THR A 195 2.74 16.23 8.47
C THR A 195 1.28 16.69 8.43
N GLU A 196 1.01 17.98 8.65
CA GLU A 196 -0.34 18.54 8.61
C GLU A 196 -0.93 18.54 7.20
N ALA A 197 -0.10 18.68 6.16
CA ALA A 197 -0.55 18.48 4.78
C ALA A 197 -1.00 17.03 4.51
N ILE A 198 -0.19 16.06 4.91
CA ILE A 198 -0.54 14.63 4.79
C ILE A 198 -1.80 14.33 5.62
N LYS A 199 -1.93 14.90 6.82
CA LYS A 199 -3.13 14.78 7.66
C LYS A 199 -4.39 15.28 6.96
N ARG A 200 -4.32 16.42 6.27
CA ARG A 200 -5.45 16.95 5.48
C ARG A 200 -5.83 16.02 4.35
N GLU A 201 -4.86 15.46 3.64
CA GLU A 201 -5.11 14.45 2.60
C GLU A 201 -5.79 13.20 3.18
N VAL A 202 -5.26 12.66 4.28
CA VAL A 202 -5.86 11.50 4.98
C VAL A 202 -7.28 11.80 5.41
N PHE A 203 -7.53 12.96 6.02
CA PHE A 203 -8.88 13.36 6.41
C PHE A 203 -9.80 13.52 5.20
N ALA A 204 -9.34 14.16 4.12
CA ALA A 204 -10.13 14.38 2.92
C ALA A 204 -10.55 13.07 2.23
N PHE A 205 -9.69 12.05 2.20
CA PHE A 205 -10.03 10.77 1.58
C PHE A 205 -10.78 9.80 2.51
N THR A 206 -10.58 9.89 3.83
CA THR A 206 -11.05 8.84 4.75
C THR A 206 -12.07 9.31 5.78
N GLY A 207 -12.18 10.61 6.01
CA GLY A 207 -12.92 11.19 7.12
C GLY A 207 -12.37 10.84 8.51
N ASP A 208 -11.18 10.21 8.60
CA ASP A 208 -10.60 9.77 9.88
C ASP A 208 -10.20 10.97 10.75
N LYS A 209 -10.90 11.10 11.87
CA LYS A 209 -10.63 12.12 12.90
C LYS A 209 -9.74 11.61 14.02
N SER A 210 -9.56 10.29 14.14
CA SER A 210 -8.80 9.68 15.24
C SER A 210 -7.29 9.92 15.11
N GLY A 211 -6.81 10.21 13.89
CA GLY A 211 -5.39 10.34 13.59
C GLY A 211 -4.67 8.99 13.45
N PHE A 212 -5.37 7.88 13.64
CA PHE A 212 -4.80 6.54 13.62
C PHE A 212 -4.28 6.13 12.23
N LYS A 213 -5.06 6.39 11.16
CA LYS A 213 -4.61 6.08 9.80
C LYS A 213 -3.42 6.95 9.40
N LEU A 214 -3.39 8.19 9.88
CA LEU A 214 -2.25 9.10 9.68
C LEU A 214 -1.00 8.55 10.37
N GLU A 215 -1.09 8.19 11.65
CA GLU A 215 0.04 7.63 12.41
C GLU A 215 0.61 6.39 11.71
N CYS A 216 -0.25 5.46 11.30
CA CYS A 216 0.16 4.27 10.55
C CYS A 216 0.84 4.62 9.22
N LEU A 217 0.32 5.60 8.48
CA LEU A 217 0.91 6.07 7.23
C LEU A 217 2.31 6.64 7.45
N LEU A 218 2.44 7.56 8.41
CA LEU A 218 3.70 8.23 8.69
C LEU A 218 4.77 7.22 9.15
N LEU A 219 4.44 6.33 10.10
CA LEU A 219 5.36 5.27 10.53
C LEU A 219 5.76 4.35 9.36
N SER A 220 4.82 4.05 8.45
CA SER A 220 5.11 3.26 7.24
C SER A 220 6.06 3.96 6.28
N MET A 221 5.95 5.29 6.17
CA MET A 221 6.86 6.11 5.37
C MET A 221 8.24 6.26 6.01
N GLY A 222 8.34 6.15 7.33
CA GLY A 222 9.60 6.12 8.08
C GLY A 222 10.38 4.81 7.98
N GLY A 223 9.87 3.82 7.25
CA GLY A 223 10.52 2.52 7.05
C GLY A 223 9.97 1.40 7.94
N GLY A 224 8.96 1.66 8.78
CA GLY A 224 8.29 0.61 9.54
C GLY A 224 7.33 -0.21 8.65
N LEU A 225 7.42 -1.54 8.68
CA LEU A 225 6.35 -2.37 8.12
C LEU A 225 5.22 -2.51 9.14
N ILE A 226 4.04 -1.98 8.81
CA ILE A 226 2.90 -1.96 9.73
C ILE A 226 1.97 -3.15 9.48
N ARG A 227 1.86 -4.05 10.47
CA ARG A 227 0.98 -5.23 10.46
C ARG A 227 -0.13 -5.06 11.50
N ALA A 228 -1.35 -5.50 11.21
CA ALA A 228 -2.54 -5.22 12.03
C ALA A 228 -2.39 -5.65 13.50
N LYS A 229 -1.67 -6.77 13.75
CA LYS A 229 -1.39 -7.23 15.11
C LYS A 229 -0.53 -6.23 15.90
N THR A 230 0.49 -5.64 15.28
CA THR A 230 1.38 -4.65 15.93
C THR A 230 0.63 -3.38 16.32
N ILE A 231 -0.38 -3.00 15.54
CA ILE A 231 -1.12 -1.76 15.75
C ILE A 231 -2.18 -1.90 16.85
N LEU A 232 -2.83 -3.07 16.94
CA LEU A 232 -3.79 -3.32 18.02
C LEU A 232 -3.11 -3.26 19.39
N TYR A 233 -1.90 -3.82 19.52
CA TYR A 233 -1.14 -3.69 20.77
C TYR A 233 -0.80 -2.23 21.07
N SER A 234 -0.22 -1.45 20.16
CA SER A 234 0.15 -0.05 20.47
C SER A 234 -1.02 0.91 20.70
N TYR A 235 -2.19 0.69 20.08
CA TYR A 235 -3.36 1.54 20.28
C TYR A 235 -4.10 1.25 21.60
N TYR A 236 -4.12 -0.02 22.03
CA TYR A 236 -4.70 -0.41 23.32
C TYR A 236 -3.69 -0.30 24.48
N ASP A 237 -2.40 -0.50 24.26
CA ASP A 237 -1.32 -0.26 25.24
C ASP A 237 -1.00 1.23 25.40
N GLY A 238 -1.53 2.10 24.53
CA GLY A 238 -1.64 3.54 24.82
C GLY A 238 -2.54 3.87 26.03
N LEU A 239 -3.31 2.88 26.53
CA LEU A 239 -3.97 2.92 27.84
C LEU A 239 -3.19 2.13 28.92
N SER A 240 -2.09 1.46 28.58
CA SER A 240 -1.28 0.64 29.47
C SER A 240 0.15 0.40 28.95
N ALA A 241 1.04 1.36 29.17
CA ALA A 241 2.50 1.22 29.30
C ALA A 241 3.37 0.90 28.06
N ASP A 242 4.35 1.80 27.85
CA ASP A 242 5.75 1.61 27.43
C ASP A 242 6.16 0.24 26.87
N LEU A 243 6.57 0.15 25.60
CA LEU A 243 7.41 -0.96 25.14
C LEU A 243 8.44 -0.60 24.05
N GLU A 244 9.58 -1.26 24.21
CA GLU A 244 10.85 -1.20 23.48
C GLU A 244 10.73 -1.62 22.00
N MET A 245 11.52 -0.96 21.13
CA MET A 245 11.68 -1.34 19.73
C MET A 245 12.73 -2.44 19.58
N ILE A 246 12.36 -3.54 18.92
CA ILE A 246 13.28 -4.61 18.51
C ILE A 246 13.91 -4.20 17.16
N ASN A 247 15.24 -4.10 17.13
CA ASN A 247 16.08 -3.99 15.91
C ASN A 247 16.09 -5.28 15.09
#